data_AF-A0A950PE02-F1
#
_entry.id   AF-A0A950PE02-F1
#
_cell.length_a   1.000
_cell.length_b   1.000
_cell.length_c   1.000
_cell.angle_alpha   90.00
_cell.angle_beta   90.00
_cell.angle_gamma   90.00
#
_symmetry.space_group_name_H-M   'P 1'
#
loop_
_entity.id
_entity.type
_entity.pdbx_description
1 polymer ?
#
loop_
_entity_poly.entity_id
_entity_poly.type
_entity_poly.pdbx_seq_one_letter_code
_entity_poly.pdbx_strand_id
1 'polypeptide(L)'
;MRRVLSALVLMSGVAALLPPLHPAIAAAPIPEVGGAAVPSLAPMLARVLPGVVNIAVRGKVRAENPLLQDPFFRRFFNLPQHSQPEERETQATGSGVVVDAANGYVLTNGHVVENAIRIEVTTKDNRR
;
A
#
# COMPACT_ATOMS: atom_id res chain seq x y z
N MET A 1 35.67 -69.21 -12.06
CA MET A 1 36.87 -68.38 -12.34
C MET A 1 36.62 -67.55 -13.58
N ARG A 2 36.90 -66.23 -13.50
CA ARG A 2 37.06 -65.25 -14.62
C ARG A 2 35.74 -64.79 -15.28
N ARG A 3 35.27 -63.56 -14.98
CA ARG A 3 35.49 -62.28 -15.72
C ARG A 3 34.69 -62.25 -17.03
N VAL A 4 33.93 -61.24 -17.47
CA VAL A 4 33.83 -59.80 -17.19
C VAL A 4 32.65 -59.27 -18.04
N LEU A 5 31.78 -58.45 -17.44
CA LEU A 5 31.32 -57.12 -17.92
C LEU A 5 31.08 -56.90 -19.44
N SER A 6 29.89 -56.41 -19.80
CA SER A 6 29.67 -55.24 -20.70
C SER A 6 28.29 -55.30 -21.37
N ALA A 7 27.38 -54.39 -21.00
CA ALA A 7 26.40 -53.71 -21.88
C ALA A 7 25.31 -53.04 -21.04
N LEU A 8 25.69 -51.99 -20.29
CA LEU A 8 24.72 -51.08 -19.69
C LEU A 8 25.25 -49.65 -19.78
N VAL A 9 25.43 -49.13 -20.98
CA VAL A 9 25.59 -47.71 -21.23
C VAL A 9 25.03 -47.43 -22.61
N LEU A 10 23.88 -46.77 -22.70
CA LEU A 10 23.50 -45.84 -23.78
C LEU A 10 22.01 -45.48 -23.64
N MET A 11 21.64 -44.72 -22.61
CA MET A 11 20.40 -43.91 -22.60
C MET A 11 20.47 -42.83 -21.49
N SER A 12 21.55 -42.05 -21.43
CA SER A 12 21.58 -40.82 -20.61
C SER A 12 22.29 -39.71 -21.38
N GLY A 13 21.60 -39.09 -22.33
CA GLY A 13 22.24 -38.11 -23.19
C GLY A 13 21.30 -37.17 -23.92
N VAL A 14 20.13 -36.84 -23.35
CA VAL A 14 19.26 -35.80 -23.91
C VAL A 14 18.55 -35.06 -22.76
N ALA A 15 19.27 -34.25 -21.99
CA ALA A 15 18.64 -33.39 -20.97
C ALA A 15 19.36 -32.05 -20.73
N ALA A 16 20.30 -31.64 -21.58
CA ALA A 16 21.20 -30.51 -21.27
C ALA A 16 21.12 -29.30 -22.22
N LEU A 17 20.08 -29.16 -23.03
CA LEU A 17 19.95 -28.01 -23.96
C LEU A 17 18.57 -27.34 -23.87
N LEU A 18 18.20 -26.83 -22.69
CA LEU A 18 17.21 -25.75 -22.61
C LEU A 18 17.90 -24.49 -22.05
N PRO A 19 17.98 -23.38 -22.81
CA PRO A 19 18.46 -22.13 -22.27
C PRO A 19 17.49 -21.61 -21.20
N PRO A 20 17.98 -21.02 -20.10
CA PRO A 20 17.12 -20.42 -19.09
C PRO A 20 16.33 -19.26 -19.70
N LEU A 21 15.00 -19.37 -19.67
CA LEU A 21 14.07 -18.30 -19.98
C LEU A 21 14.24 -17.20 -18.92
N HIS A 22 15.08 -16.21 -19.20
CA HIS A 22 15.14 -15.01 -18.39
C HIS A 22 13.95 -14.12 -18.73
N PRO A 23 13.18 -13.64 -17.73
CA PRO A 23 12.15 -12.65 -18.00
C PRO A 23 12.81 -11.39 -18.56
N ALA A 24 12.51 -11.05 -19.81
CA ALA A 24 12.90 -9.79 -20.40
C ALA A 24 12.06 -8.68 -19.76
N ILE A 25 12.65 -7.94 -18.83
CA ILE A 25 12.05 -6.70 -18.32
C ILE A 25 12.21 -5.67 -19.43
N ALA A 26 11.13 -5.39 -20.17
CA ALA A 26 11.10 -4.31 -21.14
C ALA A 26 11.23 -2.97 -20.38
N ALA A 27 12.43 -2.39 -20.40
CA ALA A 27 12.65 -1.02 -19.96
C ALA A 27 12.08 -0.08 -21.02
N ALA A 28 11.08 0.73 -20.65
CA ALA A 28 10.53 1.73 -21.55
C ALA A 28 11.63 2.75 -21.94
N PRO A 29 11.70 3.17 -23.22
CA PRO A 29 12.68 4.15 -23.66
C PRO A 29 12.49 5.47 -22.89
N ILE A 30 13.60 6.04 -22.42
CA ILE A 30 13.60 7.34 -21.75
C ILE A 30 13.34 8.39 -22.84
N PRO A 31 12.39 9.32 -22.65
CA PRO A 31 12.16 10.39 -23.63
C PRO A 31 13.45 11.19 -23.81
N GLU A 32 13.93 11.29 -25.05
CA GLU A 32 15.07 12.12 -25.42
C GLU A 32 14.57 13.43 -26.02
N VAL A 33 15.10 14.56 -25.57
CA VAL A 33 14.85 15.88 -26.16
C VAL A 33 16.17 16.35 -26.74
N GLY A 34 16.24 16.44 -28.08
CA GLY A 34 17.43 16.94 -28.77
C GLY A 34 18.64 15.99 -28.78
N GLY A 35 18.44 14.68 -28.64
CA GLY A 35 19.52 13.67 -28.68
C GLY A 35 20.31 13.51 -27.38
N ALA A 36 19.83 14.09 -26.28
CA ALA A 36 20.30 13.84 -24.94
C ALA A 36 19.17 13.20 -24.11
N ALA A 37 19.53 12.20 -23.30
CA ALA A 37 18.62 11.64 -22.30
C ALA A 37 18.13 12.76 -21.38
N VAL A 38 16.81 12.93 -21.29
CA VAL A 38 16.23 13.93 -20.41
C VAL A 38 16.57 13.56 -18.97
N PRO A 39 17.14 14.48 -18.16
CA PRO A 39 17.40 14.23 -16.75
C PRO A 39 16.10 13.82 -16.05
N SER A 40 16.14 12.68 -15.34
CA SER A 40 14.97 12.13 -14.65
C SER A 40 15.16 12.13 -13.15
N LEU A 41 14.07 12.38 -12.41
CA LEU A 41 14.01 12.22 -10.96
C LEU A 41 13.89 10.75 -10.53
N ALA A 42 13.67 9.82 -11.47
CA ALA A 42 13.48 8.40 -11.18
C ALA A 42 14.58 7.78 -10.30
N PRO A 43 15.89 8.06 -10.49
CA PRO A 43 16.94 7.50 -9.63
C PRO A 43 16.85 8.00 -8.18
N MET A 44 16.42 9.25 -7.97
CA MET A 44 16.19 9.80 -6.62
C MET A 44 14.96 9.15 -5.98
N LEU A 45 13.85 9.09 -6.72
CA LEU A 45 12.60 8.50 -6.24
C LEU A 45 12.76 7.01 -5.88
N ALA A 46 13.56 6.26 -6.64
CA ALA A 46 13.87 4.86 -6.33
C ALA A 46 14.50 4.68 -4.93
N ARG A 47 15.27 5.67 -4.44
CA ARG A 47 15.91 5.65 -3.12
C ARG A 47 14.98 6.13 -2.01
N VAL A 48 14.06 7.07 -2.31
CA VAL A 48 13.22 7.73 -1.30
C VAL A 48 11.87 7.02 -1.10
N LEU A 49 11.25 6.50 -2.17
CA LEU A 49 9.92 5.89 -2.10
C LEU A 49 9.77 4.72 -1.12
N PRO A 50 10.80 3.88 -0.84
CA PRO A 50 10.69 2.85 0.20
C PRO A 50 10.42 3.39 1.61
N GLY A 51 10.76 4.66 1.89
CA GLY A 51 10.50 5.33 3.16
C GLY A 51 9.08 5.92 3.28
N VAL A 52 8.26 5.84 2.23
CA VAL A 52 6.89 6.38 2.21
C VAL A 52 5.88 5.26 2.38
N VAL A 53 4.88 5.49 3.22
CA VAL A 53 3.81 4.53 3.51
C VAL A 53 2.43 5.14 3.28
N ASN A 54 1.47 4.29 2.96
CA ASN A 54 0.06 4.61 2.97
C ASN A 54 -0.51 4.39 4.38
N ILE A 55 -1.39 5.28 4.82
CA ILE A 55 -2.05 5.18 6.12
C ILE A 55 -3.56 5.19 5.86
N ALA A 56 -4.22 4.10 6.20
CA ALA A 56 -5.68 3.98 6.18
C ALA A 56 -6.19 4.04 7.62
N VAL A 57 -7.15 4.92 7.88
CA VAL A 57 -7.69 5.16 9.20
C VAL A 57 -9.18 4.89 9.20
N ARG A 58 -9.66 4.20 10.23
CA ARG A 58 -11.08 4.11 10.57
C ARG A 58 -11.30 4.71 11.95
N GLY A 59 -12.26 5.60 12.04
CA GLY A 59 -12.62 6.30 13.25
C GLY A 59 -14.12 6.32 13.47
N LYS A 60 -14.53 7.03 14.51
CA LYS A 60 -15.93 7.38 14.77
C LYS A 60 -15.99 8.86 15.10
N VAL A 61 -16.99 9.53 14.55
CA VAL A 61 -17.31 10.91 14.94
C VAL A 61 -18.77 10.99 15.35
N ARG A 62 -19.04 11.85 16.31
CA ARG A 62 -20.41 12.17 16.72
C ARG A 62 -21.00 13.07 15.65
N ALA A 63 -21.94 12.55 14.87
CA ALA A 63 -22.63 13.31 13.84
C ALA A 63 -23.85 13.97 14.48
N GLU A 64 -23.78 15.29 14.65
CA GLU A 64 -24.91 16.08 15.12
C GLU A 64 -25.59 16.74 13.92
N ASN A 65 -26.90 16.53 13.77
CA ASN A 65 -27.69 17.14 12.70
C ASN A 65 -28.25 18.48 13.19
N PRO A 66 -27.85 19.63 12.60
CA PRO A 66 -28.31 20.95 13.04
C PRO A 66 -29.81 21.14 12.95
N LEU A 67 -30.49 20.56 11.95
CA LEU A 67 -31.95 20.63 11.81
C LEU A 67 -32.64 19.89 12.95
N LEU A 68 -32.06 18.76 13.36
CA LEU A 68 -32.51 18.04 14.54
C LEU A 68 -32.09 18.74 15.82
N GLN A 69 -31.45 19.91 15.85
CA GLN A 69 -31.21 20.68 17.07
C GLN A 69 -32.18 21.86 17.22
N ASP A 70 -32.92 22.22 16.16
CA ASP A 70 -33.88 23.33 16.18
C ASP A 70 -35.16 22.96 16.97
N PRO A 71 -35.51 23.71 18.04
CA PRO A 71 -36.74 23.53 18.78
C PRO A 71 -38.01 23.71 17.94
N PHE A 72 -37.98 24.57 16.91
CA PHE A 72 -39.14 24.82 16.05
C PHE A 72 -39.40 23.63 15.12
N PHE A 73 -38.38 23.20 14.36
CA PHE A 73 -38.46 22.00 13.51
C PHE A 73 -38.93 20.77 14.31
N ARG A 74 -38.37 20.55 15.50
CA ARG A 74 -38.75 19.43 16.37
C ARG A 74 -40.22 19.48 16.79
N ARG A 75 -40.74 20.65 17.15
CA ARG A 75 -42.16 20.82 17.54
C ARG A 75 -43.09 20.62 16.34
N PHE A 76 -42.71 21.14 15.17
CA PHE A 76 -43.50 20.99 13.94
C PHE A 76 -43.68 19.51 13.54
N PHE A 77 -42.61 18.70 13.66
CA PHE A 77 -42.64 17.26 13.34
C PHE A 77 -42.89 16.34 14.55
N ASN A 78 -43.20 16.88 15.72
CA ASN A 78 -43.44 16.15 16.97
C ASN A 78 -42.32 15.16 17.35
N LEU A 79 -41.05 15.58 17.17
CA LEU A 79 -39.86 14.78 17.48
C LEU A 79 -39.50 14.82 18.97
N PRO A 80 -38.87 13.76 19.53
CA PRO A 80 -38.40 13.75 20.92
C PRO A 80 -37.42 14.89 21.23
N GLN A 81 -37.50 15.45 22.44
CA GLN A 81 -36.59 16.51 22.92
C GLN A 81 -35.15 16.05 23.13
N HIS A 82 -34.92 14.75 23.27
CA HIS A 82 -33.57 14.18 23.38
C HIS A 82 -33.36 13.18 22.24
N SER A 83 -32.72 13.63 21.16
CA SER A 83 -32.10 12.74 20.18
C SER A 83 -30.67 12.47 20.67
N GLN A 84 -30.34 11.19 20.86
CA GLN A 84 -28.94 10.83 21.11
C GLN A 84 -28.16 11.05 19.81
N PRO A 85 -27.03 11.77 19.86
CA PRO A 85 -26.19 11.93 18.68
C PRO A 85 -25.71 10.58 18.18
N GLU A 86 -25.79 10.39 16.87
CA GLU A 86 -25.41 9.15 16.22
C GLU A 86 -23.88 9.11 16.09
N GLU A 87 -23.26 8.01 16.50
CA GLU A 87 -21.87 7.73 16.14
C GLU A 87 -21.83 7.30 14.68
N ARG A 88 -21.16 8.08 13.84
CA ARG A 88 -20.92 7.74 12.44
C ARG A 88 -19.50 7.21 12.28
N GLU A 89 -19.36 6.08 11.59
CA GLU A 89 -18.04 5.60 11.16
C GLU A 89 -17.43 6.58 10.16
N THR A 90 -16.16 6.93 10.41
CA THR A 90 -15.37 7.76 9.50
C THR A 90 -14.20 6.97 8.95
N GLN A 91 -13.81 7.32 7.73
CA GLN A 91 -12.64 6.75 7.08
C GLN A 91 -11.78 7.92 6.61
N ALA A 92 -10.48 7.81 6.85
CA ALA A 92 -9.49 8.74 6.34
C ALA A 92 -8.34 7.97 5.69
N THR A 93 -7.67 8.60 4.75
CA THR A 93 -6.47 8.06 4.12
C THR A 93 -5.45 9.17 4.01
N GLY A 94 -4.20 8.84 4.28
CA GLY A 94 -3.09 9.76 4.20
C GLY A 94 -1.79 9.03 3.87
N SER A 95 -0.71 9.78 3.83
CA SER A 95 0.64 9.23 3.70
C SER A 95 1.42 9.45 4.99
N GLY A 96 2.44 8.63 5.18
CA GLY A 96 3.43 8.83 6.23
C GLY A 96 4.83 8.59 5.71
N VAL A 97 5.81 9.01 6.51
CA VAL A 97 7.23 8.78 6.24
C VAL A 97 7.82 8.00 7.41
N VAL A 98 8.51 6.91 7.11
CA VAL A 98 9.28 6.15 8.10
C VAL A 98 10.50 6.97 8.50
N VAL A 99 10.56 7.38 9.77
CA VAL A 99 11.69 8.16 10.33
C VAL A 99 12.65 7.28 11.12
N ASP A 100 12.18 6.14 11.61
CA ASP A 100 12.98 5.12 12.27
C ASP A 100 12.45 3.73 11.90
N ALA A 101 13.17 3.02 11.03
CA ALA A 101 12.77 1.70 10.57
C ALA A 101 13.01 0.59 11.59
N ALA A 102 13.94 0.79 12.54
CA ALA A 102 14.23 -0.20 13.57
C ALA A 102 13.14 -0.22 14.64
N ASN A 103 12.65 0.97 15.02
CA ASN A 103 11.57 1.14 15.98
C ASN A 103 10.17 1.21 15.34
N GLY A 104 10.09 1.32 14.01
CA GLY A 104 8.82 1.38 13.28
C GLY A 104 8.09 2.72 13.39
N TYR A 105 8.81 3.83 13.61
CA TYR A 105 8.19 5.15 13.72
C TYR A 105 7.87 5.75 12.36
N VAL A 106 6.60 6.16 12.23
CA VAL A 106 6.04 6.79 11.04
C VAL A 106 5.51 8.18 11.40
N LEU A 107 5.97 9.19 10.68
CA LEU A 107 5.48 10.56 10.80
C LEU A 107 4.34 10.80 9.81
N THR A 108 3.23 11.38 10.27
CA THR A 108 2.09 11.80 9.43
C THR A 108 1.45 13.07 10.01
N ASN A 109 0.45 13.59 9.31
CA ASN A 109 -0.30 14.75 9.77
C ASN A 109 -1.25 14.36 10.92
N GLY A 110 -1.41 15.26 11.90
CA GLY A 110 -2.31 15.03 13.04
C GLY A 110 -3.77 14.77 12.63
N HIS A 111 -4.28 15.53 11.65
CA HIS A 111 -5.67 15.38 11.17
C HIS A 111 -5.94 14.03 10.47
N VAL A 112 -4.90 13.31 10.02
CA VAL A 112 -5.07 11.98 9.40
C VAL A 112 -5.44 10.94 10.45
N VAL A 113 -4.85 11.07 11.64
CA VAL A 113 -4.99 10.11 12.75
C VAL A 113 -5.94 10.61 13.84
N GLU A 114 -6.56 11.77 13.65
CA GLU A 114 -7.52 12.33 14.58
C GLU A 114 -8.77 11.44 14.68
N ASN A 115 -9.21 11.14 15.90
CA ASN A 115 -10.33 10.22 16.20
C ASN A 115 -10.16 8.80 15.62
N ALA A 116 -8.92 8.38 15.32
CA ALA A 116 -8.63 7.05 14.83
C ALA A 116 -8.90 5.98 15.90
N ILE A 117 -9.66 4.96 15.52
CA ILE A 117 -9.86 3.73 16.31
C ILE A 117 -8.97 2.61 15.76
N ARG A 118 -8.78 2.60 14.44
CA ARG A 118 -7.89 1.68 13.75
C ARG A 118 -7.07 2.44 12.74
N ILE A 119 -5.77 2.20 12.78
CA ILE A 119 -4.80 2.70 11.80
C ILE A 119 -4.15 1.47 11.16
N GLU A 120 -4.15 1.42 9.84
CA GLU A 120 -3.48 0.41 9.04
C GLU A 120 -2.42 1.12 8.20
N VAL A 121 -1.18 0.68 8.31
CA VAL A 121 -0.05 1.24 7.58
C VAL A 121 0.34 0.24 6.52
N THR A 122 0.52 0.68 5.27
CA THR A 122 0.93 -0.18 4.17
C THR A 122 2.16 0.41 3.49
N THR A 123 3.23 -0.37 3.42
CA THR A 123 4.45 0.02 2.71
C THR A 123 4.27 -0.14 1.19
N LYS A 124 5.17 0.48 0.40
CA LYS A 124 5.15 0.36 -1.06
C LYS A 124 5.21 -1.10 -1.57
N ASP A 125 5.85 -2.00 -0.82
CA ASP A 125 5.95 -3.42 -1.11
C ASP A 125 4.81 -4.27 -0.50
N ASN A 126 3.69 -3.64 -0.11
CA ASN A 126 2.49 -4.27 0.44
C ASN A 126 2.68 -5.01 1.78
N ARG A 127 3.67 -4.62 2.59
CA ARG A 127 3.76 -5.07 3.99
C ARG A 127 2.85 -4.19 4.85
N ARG A 128 2.25 -4.81 5.88
CA ARG A 128 1.33 -4.19 6.82
C ARG A 128 1.86 -4.29 8.24
#